data_AF-A0A839E2M9-F1
#
_entry.id   AF-A0A839E2M9-F1
#
_cell.length_a   1.000
_cell.length_b   1.000
_cell.length_c   1.000
_cell.angle_alpha   90.00
_cell.angle_beta   90.00
_cell.angle_gamma   90.00
#
_symmetry.space_group_name_H-M   'P 1'
#
loop_
_entity.id
_entity.type
_entity.pdbx_description
1 polymer ?
#
loop_
_entity_poly.entity_id
_entity_poly.type
_entity_poly.pdbx_seq_one_letter_code
_entity_poly.pdbx_strand_id
1 'polypeptide(L)'
;MSEGVSPELSGMAADGDSWYVVEDGGSSLRVHVLDPRDCSVRALRAARTNPYDVEDMALADNGDVWLGDTGDNDLHRKTVALHRMTPDSGAELYRLTYPDGPHDAEALLLGPTGVPYIITKDPLGTAGIYRPAAELVSGQTAPLEQVGSLRMRSTDTSGGPLPSGFGSVTVTGAAMSADETVVAVRTYTDAYLYPVPAGDVLAALKREPLRIPLPNEPQGEAIALSPDGTLLSASEDQQSIRAVPGAVAAANSFGGSHTPPSPRGSSDREPSEPGAVGQRESRETSFGRTLLFAGALAAAIVVITGVFRRRKR
;
A
#
# COMPACT_ATOMS: atom_id res chain seq x y z
N MET A 1 1.77 -15.96 30.73
CA MET A 1 1.23 -14.59 30.56
C MET A 1 0.69 -14.56 29.15
N SER A 2 -0.58 -14.22 28.95
CA SER A 2 -1.11 -14.04 27.60
C SER A 2 -0.34 -12.88 26.97
N GLU A 3 0.57 -13.16 26.04
CA GLU A 3 1.20 -12.10 25.25
C GLU A 3 0.10 -11.50 24.37
N GLY A 4 -0.44 -10.36 24.80
CA GLY A 4 -1.35 -9.56 23.98
C GLY A 4 -0.56 -8.91 22.84
N VAL A 5 -1.28 -8.49 21.80
CA VAL A 5 -0.72 -7.73 20.68
C VAL A 5 -0.26 -6.35 21.19
N SER A 6 0.93 -5.90 20.81
CA SER A 6 1.54 -4.59 21.13
C SER A 6 0.80 -3.44 20.42
N PRO A 7 0.74 -2.21 20.98
CA PRO A 7 -0.05 -1.07 20.43
C PRO A 7 0.53 -0.41 19.15
N GLU A 8 1.14 -1.17 18.25
CA GLU A 8 1.79 -0.65 17.02
C GLU A 8 1.36 -1.53 15.83
N LEU A 9 0.06 -1.80 15.70
CA LEU A 9 -0.46 -2.63 14.60
C LEU A 9 -0.21 -1.95 13.26
N SER A 10 0.44 -2.64 12.31
CA SER A 10 0.86 -2.07 11.03
C SER A 10 0.20 -2.76 9.83
N GLY A 11 0.43 -4.07 9.63
CA GLY A 11 -0.17 -4.84 8.53
C GLY A 11 -1.29 -5.81 8.94
N MET A 12 -2.19 -6.15 8.00
CA MET A 12 -3.28 -7.12 8.22
C MET A 12 -3.61 -7.96 6.97
N ALA A 13 -4.05 -9.21 7.17
CA ALA A 13 -4.64 -10.06 6.13
C ALA A 13 -5.77 -10.95 6.71
N ALA A 14 -6.56 -11.61 5.85
CA ALA A 14 -7.64 -12.50 6.27
C ALA A 14 -7.82 -13.69 5.31
N ASP A 15 -8.13 -14.87 5.85
CA ASP A 15 -8.39 -16.10 5.06
C ASP A 15 -9.84 -16.61 5.17
N GLY A 16 -10.72 -15.84 5.83
CA GLY A 16 -12.12 -16.18 6.07
C GLY A 16 -12.37 -16.90 7.38
N ASP A 17 -11.37 -17.57 7.95
CA ASP A 17 -11.45 -18.25 9.25
C ASP A 17 -10.76 -17.45 10.37
N SER A 18 -9.73 -16.70 10.01
CA SER A 18 -8.87 -15.92 10.90
C SER A 18 -8.46 -14.58 10.29
N TRP A 19 -8.10 -13.65 11.17
CA TRP A 19 -7.38 -12.43 10.79
C TRP A 19 -5.92 -12.56 11.21
N TYR A 20 -5.02 -12.07 10.37
CA TYR A 20 -3.59 -12.05 10.62
C TYR A 20 -3.17 -10.61 10.78
N VAL A 21 -2.42 -10.30 11.83
CA VAL A 21 -1.90 -8.95 12.07
C VAL A 21 -0.42 -9.00 12.41
N VAL A 22 0.30 -7.99 11.95
CA VAL A 22 1.71 -7.76 12.30
C VAL A 22 1.85 -6.39 12.95
N GLU A 23 2.85 -6.29 13.82
CA GLU A 23 3.22 -5.06 14.51
C GLU A 23 4.41 -4.43 13.79
N ASP A 24 4.52 -3.10 13.87
CA ASP A 24 5.68 -2.36 13.36
C ASP A 24 6.98 -2.79 14.10
N GLY A 25 8.01 -3.06 13.31
CA GLY A 25 9.35 -3.40 13.76
C GLY A 25 9.47 -4.68 14.58
N GLY A 26 10.04 -4.55 15.79
CA GLY A 26 10.30 -5.66 16.71
C GLY A 26 11.67 -6.32 16.57
N SER A 27 11.93 -7.34 17.40
CA SER A 27 13.21 -8.08 17.43
C SER A 27 13.12 -9.49 16.83
N SER A 28 11.94 -9.84 16.33
CA SER A 28 11.60 -11.12 15.73
C SER A 28 10.34 -10.97 14.90
N LEU A 29 10.23 -11.66 13.77
CA LEU A 29 8.97 -11.70 13.00
C LEU A 29 7.89 -12.40 13.82
N ARG A 30 6.76 -11.72 14.03
CA ARG A 30 5.61 -12.19 14.80
C ARG A 30 4.32 -11.81 14.09
N VAL A 31 3.52 -12.81 13.74
CA VAL A 31 2.19 -12.63 13.14
C VAL A 31 1.17 -13.23 14.08
N HIS A 32 0.33 -12.38 14.66
CA HIS A 32 -0.76 -12.81 15.53
C HIS A 32 -1.95 -13.23 14.67
N VAL A 33 -2.52 -14.39 15.00
CA VAL A 33 -3.71 -14.94 14.34
C VAL A 33 -4.90 -14.74 15.27
N LEU A 34 -5.84 -13.89 14.87
CA LEU A 34 -6.98 -13.45 15.65
C LEU A 34 -8.26 -14.19 15.23
N ASP A 35 -9.14 -14.41 16.20
CA ASP A 35 -10.53 -14.79 16.00
C ASP A 35 -11.35 -13.61 15.43
N PRO A 36 -11.97 -13.71 14.25
CA PRO A 36 -12.78 -12.63 13.69
C PRO A 36 -14.01 -12.26 14.53
N ARG A 37 -14.43 -13.12 15.48
CA ARG A 37 -15.65 -12.94 16.28
C ARG A 37 -15.42 -12.08 17.52
N ASP A 38 -14.23 -12.14 18.11
CA ASP A 38 -13.92 -11.48 19.38
C ASP A 38 -12.50 -10.87 19.44
N CYS A 39 -11.77 -10.87 18.32
CA CYS A 39 -10.40 -10.40 18.18
C CYS A 39 -9.39 -11.10 19.11
N SER A 40 -9.74 -12.23 19.71
CA SER A 40 -8.83 -12.95 20.59
C SER A 40 -7.69 -13.61 19.81
N VAL A 41 -6.47 -13.57 20.36
CA VAL A 41 -5.32 -14.26 19.77
C VAL A 41 -5.51 -15.77 19.93
N ARG A 42 -5.69 -16.48 18.80
CA ARG A 42 -5.81 -17.95 18.75
C ARG A 42 -4.48 -18.64 18.48
N ALA A 43 -3.57 -17.99 17.74
CA ALA A 43 -2.24 -18.51 17.44
C ALA A 43 -1.24 -17.38 17.21
N LEU A 44 0.05 -17.74 17.22
CA LEU A 44 1.17 -16.87 16.89
C LEU A 44 2.08 -17.62 15.92
N ARG A 45 2.31 -17.05 14.74
CA ARG A 45 3.38 -17.50 13.84
C ARG A 45 4.61 -16.65 14.12
N ALA A 46 5.74 -17.30 14.42
CA ALA A 46 6.95 -16.59 14.80
C ALA A 46 8.20 -17.18 14.14
N ALA A 47 9.10 -16.30 13.72
CA ALA A 47 10.44 -16.67 13.27
C ALA A 47 11.49 -15.84 14.02
N ARG A 48 12.64 -16.46 14.32
CA ARG A 48 13.75 -15.80 15.05
C ARG A 48 14.49 -14.75 14.22
N THR A 49 14.10 -14.55 12.96
CA THR A 49 14.66 -13.52 12.09
C THR A 49 14.38 -12.16 12.71
N ASN A 50 15.43 -11.35 12.90
CA ASN A 50 15.33 -9.99 13.41
C ASN A 50 15.13 -9.02 12.23
N PRO A 51 13.90 -8.50 12.00
CA PRO A 51 13.68 -7.46 11.00
C PRO A 51 14.25 -6.12 11.46
N TYR A 52 14.20 -5.12 10.59
CA TYR A 52 14.49 -3.73 10.96
C TYR A 52 13.21 -2.94 11.25
N ASP A 53 12.27 -2.84 10.28
CA ASP A 53 10.96 -2.16 10.36
C ASP A 53 9.97 -2.92 9.47
N VAL A 54 9.12 -3.78 10.04
CA VAL A 54 8.06 -4.45 9.28
C VAL A 54 6.83 -3.57 9.22
N GLU A 55 6.44 -3.15 8.03
CA GLU A 55 5.35 -2.18 7.87
C GLU A 55 4.04 -2.79 7.40
N ASP A 56 4.08 -3.76 6.50
CA ASP A 56 2.85 -4.35 5.97
C ASP A 56 3.01 -5.84 5.69
N MET A 57 1.88 -6.51 5.46
CA MET A 57 1.83 -7.93 5.19
C MET A 57 0.84 -8.31 4.09
N ALA A 58 1.11 -9.43 3.44
CA ALA A 58 0.19 -10.06 2.51
C ALA A 58 0.13 -11.57 2.76
N LEU A 59 -1.06 -12.15 2.69
CA LEU A 59 -1.27 -13.60 2.77
C LEU A 59 -1.42 -14.16 1.36
N ALA A 60 -0.61 -15.15 1.01
CA ALA A 60 -0.73 -15.89 -0.24
C ALA A 60 -1.70 -17.08 -0.11
N ASP A 61 -2.26 -17.53 -1.22
CA ASP A 61 -3.23 -18.65 -1.27
C ASP A 61 -2.71 -19.97 -0.68
N ASN A 62 -1.40 -20.18 -0.72
CA ASN A 62 -0.75 -21.34 -0.11
C ASN A 62 -0.58 -21.22 1.41
N GLY A 63 -1.04 -20.12 2.01
CA GLY A 63 -0.93 -19.82 3.43
C GLY A 63 0.40 -19.16 3.84
N ASP A 64 1.31 -18.90 2.90
CA ASP A 64 2.52 -18.14 3.18
C ASP A 64 2.19 -16.69 3.52
N VAL A 65 2.85 -16.17 4.54
CA VAL A 65 2.77 -14.76 4.92
C VAL A 65 4.01 -14.03 4.42
N TRP A 66 3.79 -13.02 3.58
CA TRP A 66 4.81 -12.09 3.15
C TRP A 66 4.78 -10.85 4.03
N LEU A 67 5.95 -10.42 4.52
CA LEU A 67 6.12 -9.25 5.39
C LEU A 67 7.08 -8.28 4.72
N GLY A 68 6.70 -7.00 4.64
CA GLY A 68 7.53 -5.93 4.13
C GLY A 68 8.38 -5.33 5.23
N ASP A 69 9.66 -5.71 5.31
CA ASP A 69 10.64 -5.01 6.16
C ASP A 69 11.21 -3.82 5.37
N THR A 70 10.36 -2.80 5.23
CA THR A 70 10.49 -1.72 4.26
C THR A 70 10.50 -0.32 4.85
N GLY A 71 10.25 -0.16 6.15
CA GLY A 71 10.31 1.12 6.83
C GLY A 71 11.71 1.75 6.79
N ASP A 72 11.78 3.03 6.47
CA ASP A 72 13.00 3.82 6.40
C ASP A 72 12.70 5.32 6.57
N ASN A 73 12.02 5.69 7.65
CA ASN A 73 11.65 7.08 7.97
C ASN A 73 12.79 8.10 7.79
N ASP A 74 14.05 7.69 8.03
CA ASP A 74 15.24 8.56 7.89
C ASP A 74 15.90 8.51 6.49
N LEU A 75 15.43 7.64 5.58
CA LEU A 75 15.93 7.45 4.20
C LEU A 75 17.42 7.10 4.11
N HIS A 76 17.90 6.17 4.94
CA HIS A 76 19.31 5.77 4.99
C HIS A 76 19.57 4.28 4.69
N ARG A 77 18.53 3.45 4.59
CA ARG A 77 18.68 2.01 4.35
C ARG A 77 19.07 1.77 2.90
N LYS A 78 20.28 1.23 2.71
CA LYS A 78 20.77 0.80 1.38
C LYS A 78 19.99 -0.40 0.81
N THR A 79 19.35 -1.17 1.70
CA THR A 79 18.53 -2.32 1.33
C THR A 79 17.31 -2.41 2.25
N VAL A 80 16.18 -2.78 1.66
CA VAL A 80 14.98 -3.24 2.37
C VAL A 80 14.84 -4.76 2.20
N ALA A 81 13.83 -5.37 2.82
CA ALA A 81 13.64 -6.80 2.77
C ALA A 81 12.18 -7.20 2.61
N LEU A 82 11.97 -8.36 2.00
CA LEU A 82 10.74 -9.13 2.13
C LEU A 82 11.06 -10.40 2.91
N HIS A 83 10.19 -10.72 3.86
CA HIS A 83 10.21 -12.01 4.55
C HIS A 83 9.05 -12.88 4.10
N ARG A 84 9.31 -14.13 3.72
CA ARG A 84 8.26 -15.12 3.44
C ARG A 84 8.23 -16.17 4.54
N MET A 85 7.18 -16.16 5.34
CA MET A 85 6.94 -17.11 6.43
C MET A 85 5.96 -18.19 5.99
N THR A 86 6.42 -19.44 5.96
CA THR A 86 5.53 -20.58 5.66
C THR A 86 4.69 -20.96 6.89
N PRO A 87 3.54 -21.63 6.72
CA PRO A 87 2.74 -22.11 7.85
C PRO A 87 3.52 -23.01 8.83
N ASP A 88 4.43 -23.84 8.29
CA ASP A 88 4.99 -24.97 9.02
C ASP A 88 6.40 -24.74 9.59
N SER A 89 7.21 -23.80 9.07
CA SER A 89 8.38 -23.24 9.79
C SER A 89 9.17 -22.19 9.00
N GLY A 90 9.83 -21.30 9.75
CA GLY A 90 10.90 -20.44 9.26
C GLY A 90 10.42 -19.23 8.45
N ALA A 91 11.34 -18.32 8.19
CA ALA A 91 11.13 -17.20 7.29
C ALA A 91 12.30 -17.12 6.33
N GLU A 92 12.02 -17.13 5.03
CA GLU A 92 12.99 -16.78 4.01
C GLU A 92 13.17 -15.27 3.98
N LEU A 93 14.40 -14.82 3.69
CA LEU A 93 14.75 -13.41 3.59
C LEU A 93 15.20 -13.11 2.16
N TYR A 94 14.54 -12.15 1.54
CA TYR A 94 14.92 -11.59 0.24
C TYR A 94 15.32 -10.13 0.43
N ARG A 95 16.56 -9.78 0.11
CA ARG A 95 17.02 -8.38 0.18
C ARG A 95 16.72 -7.66 -1.12
N LEU A 96 16.41 -6.38 -1.02
CA LEU A 96 15.99 -5.55 -2.14
C LEU A 96 16.74 -4.22 -2.13
N THR A 97 17.00 -3.66 -3.32
CA THR A 97 17.58 -2.33 -3.47
C THR A 97 16.76 -1.51 -4.46
N TYR A 98 16.34 -0.33 -4.03
CA TYR A 98 15.68 0.65 -4.89
C TYR A 98 16.64 1.20 -5.96
N PRO A 99 16.14 1.47 -7.19
CA PRO A 99 16.98 1.94 -8.29
C PRO A 99 17.41 3.40 -8.16
N ASP A 100 16.73 4.18 -7.32
CA ASP A 100 16.79 5.65 -7.27
C ASP A 100 17.09 6.21 -5.86
N GLY A 101 17.48 5.34 -4.92
CA GLY A 101 17.86 5.71 -3.56
C GLY A 101 16.92 5.11 -2.50
N PRO A 102 17.22 5.29 -1.20
CA PRO A 102 16.36 4.79 -0.13
C PRO A 102 14.96 5.42 -0.17
N HIS A 103 13.94 4.61 0.10
CA HIS A 103 12.55 5.04 0.26
C HIS A 103 11.97 4.37 1.49
N ASP A 104 11.14 5.12 2.19
CA ASP A 104 10.22 4.62 3.21
C ASP A 104 8.98 4.04 2.53
N ALA A 105 8.61 2.81 2.85
CA ALA A 105 7.47 2.15 2.22
C ALA A 105 6.65 1.32 3.21
N GLU A 106 5.34 1.51 3.13
CA GLU A 106 4.37 1.13 4.16
C GLU A 106 3.29 0.20 3.62
N ALA A 107 3.40 -0.20 2.37
CA ALA A 107 2.36 -0.98 1.71
C ALA A 107 2.96 -2.10 0.87
N LEU A 108 2.48 -3.31 1.12
CA LEU A 108 2.87 -4.54 0.43
C LEU A 108 1.63 -5.18 -0.21
N LEU A 109 1.70 -5.39 -1.52
CA LEU A 109 0.64 -6.05 -2.27
C LEU A 109 1.21 -7.28 -2.99
N LEU A 110 0.55 -8.44 -2.89
CA LEU A 110 0.80 -9.56 -3.79
C LEU A 110 -0.18 -9.50 -4.96
N GLY A 111 0.35 -9.39 -6.17
CA GLY A 111 -0.46 -9.43 -7.39
C GLY A 111 -0.89 -10.87 -7.77
N PRO A 112 -1.69 -11.03 -8.85
CA PRO A 112 -2.31 -12.29 -9.30
C PRO A 112 -1.40 -13.48 -9.64
N THR A 113 -0.10 -13.33 -9.45
CA THR A 113 0.91 -14.37 -9.69
C THR A 113 1.92 -14.44 -8.56
N GLY A 114 1.58 -13.91 -7.38
CA GLY A 114 2.48 -13.80 -6.23
C GLY A 114 3.61 -12.78 -6.39
N VAL A 115 3.55 -11.90 -7.40
CA VAL A 115 4.55 -10.84 -7.59
C VAL A 115 4.32 -9.76 -6.52
N PRO A 116 5.33 -9.45 -5.68
CA PRO A 116 5.19 -8.39 -4.69
C PRO A 116 5.34 -7.01 -5.33
N TYR A 117 4.46 -6.11 -4.93
CA TYR A 117 4.53 -4.68 -5.19
C TYR A 117 4.72 -3.95 -3.86
N ILE A 118 5.67 -3.02 -3.84
CA ILE A 118 5.98 -2.17 -2.70
C ILE A 118 5.54 -0.75 -3.07
N ILE A 119 4.75 -0.12 -2.20
CA ILE A 119 4.23 1.24 -2.42
C ILE A 119 4.79 2.17 -1.33
N THR A 120 5.42 3.26 -1.74
CA THR A 120 6.14 4.14 -0.80
C THR A 120 5.20 5.05 0.00
N LYS A 121 5.66 5.44 1.18
CA LYS A 121 5.06 6.49 2.00
C LYS A 121 5.52 7.84 1.51
N ASP A 122 4.68 8.51 0.73
CA ASP A 122 4.96 9.87 0.28
C ASP A 122 3.91 10.85 0.83
N PRO A 123 4.26 11.72 1.80
CA PRO A 123 3.32 12.66 2.39
C PRO A 123 2.89 13.77 1.41
N LEU A 124 3.60 13.94 0.28
CA LEU A 124 3.18 14.83 -0.81
C LEU A 124 2.15 14.16 -1.75
N GLY A 125 1.79 12.91 -1.48
CA GLY A 125 0.69 12.20 -2.11
C GLY A 125 1.04 11.56 -3.45
N THR A 126 2.32 11.42 -3.80
CA THR A 126 2.75 10.70 -5.01
C THR A 126 3.63 9.52 -4.61
N ALA A 127 2.99 8.41 -4.22
CA ALA A 127 3.70 7.20 -3.86
C ALA A 127 4.34 6.53 -5.09
N GLY A 128 5.58 6.08 -4.98
CA GLY A 128 6.23 5.23 -5.98
C GLY A 128 5.76 3.78 -5.84
N ILE A 129 5.64 3.08 -6.97
CA ILE A 129 5.29 1.66 -7.02
C ILE A 129 6.48 0.89 -7.56
N TYR A 130 6.97 -0.07 -6.78
CA TYR A 130 8.15 -0.86 -7.09
C TYR A 130 7.83 -2.34 -7.09
N ARG A 131 8.59 -3.13 -7.86
CA ARG A 131 8.58 -4.59 -7.78
C ARG A 131 9.99 -5.15 -8.03
N PRO A 132 10.28 -6.41 -7.65
CA PRO A 132 11.54 -7.05 -8.00
C PRO A 132 11.73 -7.10 -9.52
N ALA A 133 12.89 -6.65 -10.00
CA ALA A 133 13.28 -6.72 -11.41
C ALA A 133 13.92 -8.08 -11.78
N ALA A 134 14.10 -8.96 -10.79
CA ALA A 134 14.66 -10.29 -10.93
C ALA A 134 13.95 -11.26 -9.98
N GLU A 135 14.12 -12.56 -10.20
CA GLU A 135 13.63 -13.60 -9.32
C GLU A 135 14.18 -13.43 -7.89
N LEU A 136 13.31 -13.64 -6.89
CA LEU A 136 13.68 -13.56 -5.49
C LEU A 136 14.38 -14.84 -5.06
N VAL A 137 15.69 -14.73 -4.79
CA VAL A 137 16.50 -15.84 -4.30
C VAL A 137 16.90 -15.55 -2.86
N SER A 138 16.60 -16.50 -1.96
CA SER A 138 16.88 -16.35 -0.53
C SER A 138 18.36 -16.07 -0.26
N GLY A 139 18.64 -15.05 0.55
CA GLY A 139 20.00 -14.63 0.87
C GLY A 139 20.71 -13.79 -0.20
N GLN A 140 20.09 -13.56 -1.36
CA GLN A 140 20.59 -12.65 -2.39
C GLN A 140 19.87 -11.29 -2.33
N THR A 141 20.52 -10.27 -2.89
CA THR A 141 19.90 -8.95 -3.08
C THR A 141 19.41 -8.83 -4.52
N ALA A 142 18.11 -8.64 -4.71
CA ALA A 142 17.51 -8.37 -6.00
C ALA A 142 17.29 -6.85 -6.19
N PRO A 143 17.55 -6.29 -7.39
CA PRO A 143 17.19 -4.91 -7.67
C PRO A 143 15.66 -4.78 -7.79
N LEU A 144 15.12 -3.67 -7.31
CA LEU A 144 13.78 -3.23 -7.62
C LEU A 144 13.78 -2.41 -8.92
N GLU A 145 12.65 -2.41 -9.61
CA GLU A 145 12.34 -1.43 -10.66
C GLU A 145 11.12 -0.61 -10.25
N GLN A 146 11.12 0.68 -10.58
CA GLN A 146 9.95 1.54 -10.43
C GLN A 146 9.02 1.29 -11.63
N VAL A 147 7.82 0.80 -11.36
CA VAL A 147 6.84 0.40 -12.39
C VAL A 147 5.68 1.37 -12.54
N GLY A 148 5.60 2.36 -11.64
CA GLY A 148 4.62 3.43 -11.72
C GLY A 148 4.64 4.31 -10.48
N SER A 149 3.66 5.20 -10.43
CA SER A 149 3.34 5.99 -9.25
C SER A 149 1.84 6.02 -9.02
N LEU A 150 1.46 6.15 -7.75
CA LEU A 150 0.09 6.27 -7.28
C LEU A 150 -0.10 7.69 -6.72
N ARG A 151 -0.98 8.46 -7.36
CA ARG A 151 -1.28 9.83 -6.92
C ARG A 151 -2.56 9.84 -6.09
N MET A 152 -2.40 10.16 -4.81
CA MET A 152 -3.49 10.33 -3.87
C MET A 152 -4.01 11.78 -3.92
N ARG A 153 -5.32 11.94 -3.79
CA ARG A 153 -5.97 13.26 -3.74
C ARG A 153 -6.32 13.57 -2.30
N SER A 154 -5.99 14.78 -1.85
CA SER A 154 -6.37 15.26 -0.51
C SER A 154 -7.89 15.18 -0.32
N THR A 155 -8.29 14.82 0.89
CA THR A 155 -9.69 14.79 1.35
C THR A 155 -9.85 15.64 2.61
N ASP A 156 -11.10 15.84 3.02
CA ASP A 156 -11.44 16.45 4.31
C ASP A 156 -11.73 15.38 5.39
N THR A 157 -11.41 14.11 5.13
CA THR A 157 -11.62 13.03 6.09
C THR A 157 -10.71 13.26 7.29
N SER A 158 -11.28 13.27 8.49
CA SER A 158 -10.53 13.53 9.73
C SER A 158 -9.80 12.28 10.20
N GLY A 159 -8.61 12.45 10.77
CA GLY A 159 -7.81 11.40 11.38
C GLY A 159 -6.33 11.52 11.02
N GLY A 160 -5.56 10.57 11.50
CA GLY A 160 -4.13 10.44 11.24
C GLY A 160 -3.25 11.34 12.10
N PRO A 161 -1.95 11.02 12.19
CA PRO A 161 -0.99 11.76 13.01
C PRO A 161 -0.50 13.04 12.30
N LEU A 162 -0.84 13.20 11.02
CA LEU A 162 -0.44 14.33 10.18
C LEU A 162 -1.59 15.34 10.02
N PRO A 163 -1.30 16.62 9.70
CA PRO A 163 -2.34 17.57 9.31
C PRO A 163 -3.18 17.01 8.15
N SER A 164 -4.49 17.26 8.17
CA SER A 164 -5.49 16.53 7.35
C SER A 164 -5.14 16.37 5.86
N GLY A 165 -4.54 17.40 5.25
CA GLY A 165 -4.14 17.35 3.84
C GLY A 165 -2.98 16.38 3.54
N PHE A 166 -2.05 16.19 4.49
CA PHE A 166 -0.95 15.22 4.38
C PHE A 166 -1.41 13.83 4.82
N GLY A 167 -2.21 13.74 5.89
CA GLY A 167 -2.76 12.47 6.37
C GLY A 167 -3.57 11.73 5.31
N SER A 168 -4.45 12.45 4.61
CA SER A 168 -5.34 11.87 3.59
C SER A 168 -4.65 11.36 2.33
N VAL A 169 -3.38 11.70 2.11
CA VAL A 169 -2.61 11.31 0.92
C VAL A 169 -1.45 10.35 1.21
N THR A 170 -1.10 10.14 2.47
CA THR A 170 0.04 9.29 2.86
C THR A 170 -0.42 7.85 2.95
N VAL A 171 0.18 6.97 2.14
CA VAL A 171 -0.14 5.53 2.09
C VAL A 171 0.38 4.83 3.35
N THR A 172 -0.42 3.91 3.90
CA THR A 172 -0.10 3.12 5.12
C THR A 172 -0.36 1.62 5.00
N GLY A 173 -0.90 1.16 3.88
CA GLY A 173 -1.13 -0.28 3.67
C GLY A 173 -1.81 -0.60 2.36
N ALA A 174 -1.71 -1.84 1.90
CA ALA A 174 -2.42 -2.32 0.73
C ALA A 174 -2.88 -3.77 0.86
N ALA A 175 -3.92 -4.15 0.12
CA ALA A 175 -4.43 -5.51 0.10
C ALA A 175 -5.00 -5.90 -1.26
N MET A 176 -4.88 -7.17 -1.62
CA MET A 176 -5.57 -7.78 -2.76
C MET A 176 -6.78 -8.56 -2.24
N SER A 177 -7.88 -8.55 -2.99
CA SER A 177 -9.03 -9.44 -2.73
C SER A 177 -8.68 -10.88 -3.10
N ALA A 178 -9.26 -11.85 -2.42
CA ALA A 178 -9.00 -13.28 -2.67
C ALA A 178 -9.37 -13.73 -4.10
N ASP A 179 -10.28 -13.02 -4.79
CA ASP A 179 -10.63 -13.29 -6.19
C ASP A 179 -9.79 -12.46 -7.19
N GLU A 180 -8.80 -11.72 -6.68
CA GLU A 180 -7.86 -10.88 -7.44
C GLU A 180 -8.51 -9.77 -8.26
N THR A 181 -9.78 -9.43 -7.98
CA THR A 181 -10.55 -8.46 -8.77
C THR A 181 -10.46 -7.03 -8.27
N VAL A 182 -9.99 -6.81 -7.05
CA VAL A 182 -9.88 -5.49 -6.39
C VAL A 182 -8.60 -5.39 -5.59
N VAL A 183 -7.88 -4.29 -5.78
CA VAL A 183 -6.79 -3.82 -4.90
C VAL A 183 -7.35 -2.75 -3.97
N ALA A 184 -7.10 -2.86 -2.68
CA ALA A 184 -7.30 -1.78 -1.72
C ALA A 184 -5.96 -1.12 -1.41
N VAL A 185 -5.93 0.22 -1.40
CA VAL A 185 -4.83 1.02 -0.86
C VAL A 185 -5.39 1.90 0.24
N ARG A 186 -4.70 1.95 1.37
CA ARG A 186 -5.05 2.76 2.51
C ARG A 186 -4.16 3.99 2.60
N THR A 187 -4.76 5.11 2.99
CA THR A 187 -4.06 6.22 3.64
C THR A 187 -4.46 6.31 5.11
N TYR A 188 -3.84 7.19 5.90
CA TYR A 188 -4.22 7.36 7.30
C TYR A 188 -5.73 7.53 7.53
N THR A 189 -6.46 8.12 6.57
CA THR A 189 -7.87 8.50 6.75
C THR A 189 -8.85 7.85 5.77
N ASP A 190 -8.39 7.26 4.67
CA ASP A 190 -9.28 6.77 3.60
C ASP A 190 -8.80 5.42 3.06
N ALA A 191 -9.75 4.58 2.63
CA ALA A 191 -9.50 3.39 1.83
C ALA A 191 -9.93 3.62 0.37
N TYR A 192 -9.10 3.17 -0.57
CA TYR A 192 -9.30 3.33 -2.01
C TYR A 192 -9.29 1.96 -2.67
N LEU A 193 -10.43 1.57 -3.26
CA LEU A 193 -10.61 0.27 -3.89
C LEU A 193 -10.59 0.41 -5.41
N TYR A 194 -9.63 -0.26 -6.03
CA TYR A 194 -9.33 -0.24 -7.46
C TYR A 194 -9.72 -1.58 -8.09
N PRO A 195 -10.74 -1.63 -8.95
CA PRO A 195 -11.04 -2.82 -9.74
C PRO A 195 -9.89 -3.16 -10.70
N VAL A 196 -9.47 -4.42 -10.67
CA VAL A 196 -8.32 -4.96 -11.40
C VAL A 196 -8.77 -5.49 -12.76
N PRO A 197 -8.46 -4.79 -13.87
CA PRO A 197 -8.82 -5.26 -15.19
C PRO A 197 -7.93 -6.41 -15.64
N ALA A 198 -8.52 -7.60 -15.86
CA ALA A 198 -7.80 -8.74 -16.43
C ALA A 198 -6.49 -9.07 -15.68
N GLY A 199 -6.48 -8.92 -14.35
CA GLY A 199 -5.31 -9.17 -13.50
C GLY A 199 -4.22 -8.09 -13.54
N ASP A 200 -4.40 -7.00 -14.28
CA ASP A 200 -3.39 -5.92 -14.38
C ASP A 200 -3.52 -4.91 -13.22
N VAL A 201 -2.74 -5.15 -12.16
CA VAL A 201 -2.62 -4.28 -10.98
C VAL A 201 -2.20 -2.84 -11.35
N LEU A 202 -1.25 -2.68 -12.26
CA LEU A 202 -0.74 -1.36 -12.62
C LEU A 202 -1.77 -0.56 -13.43
N ALA A 203 -2.58 -1.23 -14.25
CA ALA A 203 -3.73 -0.61 -14.89
C ALA A 203 -4.82 -0.26 -13.88
N ALA A 204 -5.02 -1.06 -12.84
CA ALA A 204 -5.98 -0.79 -11.77
C ALA A 204 -5.64 0.51 -11.03
N LEU A 205 -4.39 0.66 -10.58
CA LEU A 205 -3.92 1.81 -9.79
C LEU A 205 -3.88 3.14 -10.56
N LYS A 206 -4.09 3.12 -11.89
CA LYS A 206 -4.24 4.32 -12.73
C LYS A 206 -5.69 4.77 -12.91
N ARG A 207 -6.65 3.98 -12.44
CA ARG A 207 -8.09 4.26 -12.59
C ARG A 207 -8.63 5.05 -11.40
N GLU A 208 -9.82 5.61 -11.60
CA GLU A 208 -10.58 6.21 -10.51
C GLU A 208 -11.03 5.10 -9.53
N PRO A 209 -10.68 5.18 -8.24
CA PRO A 209 -11.09 4.20 -7.24
C PRO A 209 -12.48 4.48 -6.67
N LEU A 210 -13.09 3.45 -6.09
CA LEU A 210 -14.13 3.64 -5.09
C LEU A 210 -13.45 4.08 -3.78
N ARG A 211 -13.72 5.31 -3.33
CA ARG A 211 -13.22 5.82 -2.03
C ARG A 211 -14.20 5.51 -0.91
N ILE A 212 -13.67 5.02 0.22
CA ILE A 212 -14.38 4.78 1.47
C ILE A 212 -13.66 5.59 2.58
N PRO A 213 -14.27 6.65 3.13
CA PRO A 213 -13.74 7.35 4.29
C PRO A 213 -13.69 6.41 5.50
N LEU A 214 -12.57 6.41 6.22
CA LEU A 214 -12.39 5.60 7.43
C LEU A 214 -12.75 6.41 8.69
N PRO A 215 -12.91 5.76 9.86
CA PRO A 215 -13.16 6.46 11.11
C PRO A 215 -12.04 7.47 11.44
N ASN A 216 -12.35 8.43 12.31
CA ASN A 216 -11.39 9.43 12.80
C ASN A 216 -10.40 8.79 13.79
N GLU A 217 -9.53 7.95 13.26
CA GLU A 217 -8.51 7.20 13.97
C GLU A 217 -7.29 8.11 14.22
N PRO A 218 -6.65 8.03 15.41
CA PRO A 218 -5.42 8.77 15.68
C PRO A 218 -4.30 8.42 14.70
N GLN A 219 -4.20 7.13 14.34
CA GLN A 219 -3.16 6.63 13.46
C GLN A 219 -3.61 5.35 12.74
N GLY A 220 -4.11 5.53 11.53
CA GLY A 220 -4.70 4.47 10.74
C GLY A 220 -3.70 3.73 9.85
N GLU A 221 -3.51 2.43 10.06
CA GLU A 221 -2.41 1.66 9.43
C GLU A 221 -2.90 0.47 8.60
N ALA A 222 -3.50 -0.54 9.23
CA ALA A 222 -3.74 -1.79 8.52
C ALA A 222 -5.00 -1.79 7.66
N ILE A 223 -4.96 -2.53 6.56
CA ILE A 223 -6.09 -2.79 5.66
C ILE A 223 -6.07 -4.25 5.19
N ALA A 224 -7.24 -4.87 5.06
CA ALA A 224 -7.36 -6.19 4.44
C ALA A 224 -8.68 -6.33 3.68
N LEU A 225 -8.72 -7.25 2.72
CA LEU A 225 -9.95 -7.70 2.07
C LEU A 225 -10.19 -9.16 2.44
N SER A 226 -11.27 -9.43 3.17
CA SER A 226 -11.67 -10.80 3.52
C SER A 226 -12.21 -11.53 2.28
N PRO A 227 -12.13 -12.87 2.23
CA PRO A 227 -12.63 -13.64 1.08
C PRO A 227 -14.13 -13.47 0.78
N ASP A 228 -14.93 -13.07 1.76
CA ASP A 228 -16.35 -12.73 1.59
C ASP A 228 -16.59 -11.35 0.96
N GLY A 229 -15.53 -10.61 0.63
CA GLY A 229 -15.56 -9.28 0.04
C GLY A 229 -15.69 -8.14 1.05
N THR A 230 -15.54 -8.42 2.34
CA THR A 230 -15.53 -7.42 3.41
C THR A 230 -14.19 -6.68 3.47
N LEU A 231 -14.23 -5.35 3.49
CA LEU A 231 -13.06 -4.52 3.81
C LEU A 231 -12.87 -4.47 5.32
N LEU A 232 -11.65 -4.75 5.78
CA LEU A 232 -11.22 -4.62 7.16
C LEU A 232 -10.21 -3.48 7.28
N SER A 233 -10.30 -2.68 8.34
CA SER A 233 -9.32 -1.64 8.65
C SER A 233 -9.07 -1.51 10.16
N ALA A 234 -7.85 -1.12 10.54
CA ALA A 234 -7.47 -0.96 11.95
C ALA A 234 -6.48 0.21 12.16
N SER A 235 -6.43 0.71 13.39
CA SER A 235 -5.49 1.74 13.86
C SER A 235 -4.40 1.09 14.73
N GLU A 236 -3.20 1.69 14.84
CA GLU A 236 -2.09 1.18 15.65
C GLU A 236 -2.49 0.82 17.08
N ASP A 237 -3.29 1.69 17.70
CA ASP A 237 -3.75 1.57 19.09
C ASP A 237 -4.74 0.41 19.31
N GLN A 238 -4.96 -0.40 18.28
CA GLN A 238 -5.89 -1.53 18.25
C GLN A 238 -7.29 -1.14 18.73
N GLN A 239 -7.75 0.06 18.36
CA GLN A 239 -9.19 0.29 18.27
C GLN A 239 -9.87 -0.86 17.51
N SER A 240 -11.14 -1.10 17.81
CA SER A 240 -11.93 -2.17 17.20
C SER A 240 -11.74 -2.22 15.68
N ILE A 241 -11.37 -3.40 15.16
CA ILE A 241 -11.27 -3.62 13.71
C ILE A 241 -12.60 -3.27 13.06
N ARG A 242 -12.55 -2.35 12.08
CA ARG A 242 -13.72 -1.89 11.35
C ARG A 242 -13.95 -2.81 10.16
N ALA A 243 -15.18 -3.31 10.02
CA ALA A 243 -15.61 -4.13 8.89
C ALA A 243 -16.64 -3.42 8.01
N VAL A 244 -16.39 -3.33 6.70
CA VAL A 244 -17.33 -2.82 5.69
C VAL A 244 -17.69 -3.97 4.73
N PRO A 245 -18.79 -4.70 5.00
CA PRO A 245 -19.21 -5.81 4.15
C PRO A 245 -19.56 -5.38 2.72
N GLY A 246 -19.30 -6.26 1.75
CA GLY A 246 -19.65 -6.03 0.34
C GLY A 246 -18.80 -4.97 -0.37
N ALA A 247 -17.69 -4.53 0.21
CA ALA A 247 -16.81 -3.50 -0.35
C ALA A 247 -16.22 -3.90 -1.70
N VAL A 248 -15.82 -5.17 -1.86
CA VAL A 248 -15.30 -5.69 -3.15
C VAL A 248 -16.37 -5.64 -4.24
N ALA A 249 -17.59 -6.10 -3.95
CA ALA A 249 -18.70 -6.06 -4.91
C ALA A 249 -19.08 -4.62 -5.29
N ALA A 250 -19.05 -3.69 -4.33
CA ALA A 250 -19.29 -2.27 -4.58
C ALA A 250 -18.22 -1.66 -5.49
N ALA A 251 -16.94 -1.98 -5.26
CA ALA A 251 -15.84 -1.50 -6.10
C ALA A 251 -15.96 -2.02 -7.54
N ASN A 252 -16.22 -3.31 -7.73
CA ASN A 252 -16.42 -3.88 -9.06
C ASN A 252 -17.61 -3.25 -9.81
N SER A 253 -18.71 -2.99 -9.10
CA SER A 253 -19.87 -2.28 -9.66
C SER A 253 -19.52 -0.85 -10.06
N PHE A 254 -18.74 -0.14 -9.24
CA PHE A 254 -18.23 1.20 -9.54
C PHE A 254 -17.33 1.21 -10.79
N GLY A 255 -16.42 0.25 -10.93
CA GLY A 255 -15.56 0.14 -12.12
C GLY A 255 -16.35 -0.13 -13.41
N GLY A 256 -17.41 -0.93 -13.33
CA GLY A 256 -18.30 -1.21 -14.46
C GLY A 256 -19.03 0.04 -14.98
N SER A 257 -19.44 0.95 -14.09
CA SER A 257 -20.12 2.19 -14.48
C SER A 257 -19.17 3.29 -14.98
N HIS A 258 -17.88 3.21 -14.67
CA HIS A 258 -16.87 4.22 -15.03
C HIS A 258 -15.91 3.78 -16.15
N THR A 259 -16.18 2.64 -16.80
CA THR A 259 -15.46 2.24 -18.02
C THR A 259 -15.99 3.07 -19.19
N PRO A 260 -15.15 3.85 -19.91
CA PRO A 260 -15.59 4.55 -21.11
C PRO A 260 -16.18 3.54 -22.11
N PRO A 261 -17.34 3.80 -22.73
CA PRO A 261 -17.86 2.89 -23.75
C PRO A 261 -16.80 2.70 -24.83
N SER A 262 -16.48 1.44 -25.15
CA SER A 262 -15.62 1.13 -26.30
C SER A 262 -16.16 1.88 -27.53
N PRO A 263 -15.30 2.47 -28.37
CA PRO A 263 -15.78 3.07 -29.60
C PRO A 263 -16.45 1.96 -30.41
N ARG A 264 -17.78 2.05 -30.54
CA ARG A 264 -18.52 1.18 -31.46
C ARG A 264 -17.90 1.42 -32.82
N GLY A 265 -17.34 0.36 -33.41
CA GLY A 265 -16.80 0.40 -34.76
C GLY A 265 -17.86 0.95 -35.71
N SER A 266 -17.71 2.21 -36.11
CA SER A 266 -18.39 2.74 -37.26
C SER A 266 -17.65 2.19 -38.47
N SER A 267 -18.32 1.24 -39.11
CA SER A 267 -18.12 0.79 -40.48
C SER A 267 -17.52 1.83 -41.42
N ASP A 268 -16.61 1.36 -42.26
CA ASP A 268 -16.08 1.98 -43.47
C ASP A 268 -16.98 3.05 -44.08
N ARG A 269 -16.49 4.29 -44.06
CA ARG A 269 -16.70 5.22 -45.17
C ARG A 269 -15.63 6.29 -45.15
N GLU A 270 -14.66 6.12 -46.04
CA GLU A 270 -13.79 7.17 -46.54
C GLU A 270 -14.63 8.23 -47.29
N PRO A 271 -14.40 9.52 -47.05
CA PRO A 271 -14.62 10.52 -48.08
C PRO A 271 -13.37 11.42 -48.26
N SER A 272 -12.74 11.25 -49.41
CA SER A 272 -12.14 12.26 -50.30
C SER A 272 -11.92 13.69 -49.77
N GLU A 273 -10.66 14.14 -49.84
CA GLU A 273 -10.23 15.54 -49.77
C GLU A 273 -10.97 16.46 -50.76
N PRO A 274 -11.08 17.77 -50.44
CA PRO A 274 -10.24 18.69 -51.20
C PRO A 274 -9.71 19.91 -50.41
N GLY A 275 -8.53 20.38 -50.80
CA GLY A 275 -8.30 21.82 -51.04
C GLY A 275 -7.46 22.57 -50.01
N ALA A 276 -6.19 22.77 -50.35
CA ALA A 276 -5.27 23.69 -49.69
C ALA A 276 -5.71 25.16 -49.81
N VAL A 277 -5.69 25.91 -48.70
CA VAL A 277 -5.33 27.34 -48.65
C VAL A 277 -4.57 27.59 -47.35
N GLY A 278 -3.32 28.06 -47.46
CA GLY A 278 -2.48 28.38 -46.32
C GLY A 278 -2.73 29.77 -45.74
N GLN A 279 -2.22 29.99 -44.52
CA GLN A 279 -1.51 31.22 -44.15
C GLN A 279 -0.71 31.03 -42.83
N ARG A 280 0.61 31.21 -42.98
CA ARG A 280 1.57 31.97 -42.16
C ARG A 280 1.55 31.89 -40.62
N GLU A 281 2.69 31.37 -40.14
CA GLU A 281 3.60 31.92 -39.10
C GLU A 281 3.03 32.82 -37.99
N SER A 282 3.22 32.38 -36.75
CA SER A 282 4.02 33.17 -35.79
C SER A 282 4.63 32.26 -34.72
N ARG A 283 5.96 32.26 -34.74
CA ARG A 283 6.88 31.69 -33.77
C ARG A 283 6.92 32.62 -32.56
N GLU A 284 6.74 32.12 -31.34
CA GLU A 284 7.41 32.72 -30.18
C GLU A 284 7.66 31.69 -29.07
N THR A 285 8.95 31.46 -28.88
CA THR A 285 9.63 30.83 -27.75
C THR A 285 9.57 31.72 -26.53
N SER A 286 9.35 31.19 -25.31
CA SER A 286 10.12 31.68 -24.16
C SER A 286 10.01 30.80 -22.91
N PHE A 287 11.18 30.27 -22.55
CA PHE A 287 11.77 30.22 -21.21
C PHE A 287 11.05 29.50 -20.06
N GLY A 288 11.76 28.45 -19.61
CA GLY A 288 11.53 27.74 -18.38
C GLY A 288 11.60 28.60 -17.13
N ARG A 289 11.02 28.04 -16.07
CA ARG A 289 11.35 28.35 -14.68
C ARG A 289 11.22 27.08 -13.86
N THR A 290 12.35 26.39 -13.75
CA THR A 290 12.66 25.47 -12.66
C THR A 290 12.56 26.24 -11.34
N LEU A 291 11.71 25.79 -10.42
CA LEU A 291 11.78 26.21 -9.03
C LEU A 291 12.10 24.97 -8.19
N LEU A 292 13.36 24.94 -7.74
CA LEU A 292 13.85 24.16 -6.62
C LEU A 292 13.11 24.62 -5.36
N PHE A 293 12.40 23.71 -4.69
CA PHE A 293 12.10 23.84 -3.27
C PHE A 293 12.75 22.68 -2.55
N ALA A 294 14.04 22.87 -2.22
CA ALA A 294 14.74 22.07 -1.24
C ALA A 294 14.63 22.77 0.13
N GLY A 295 14.27 22.00 1.15
CA GLY A 295 14.58 22.32 2.54
C GLY A 295 13.51 23.06 3.33
N ALA A 296 12.59 22.31 3.93
CA ALA A 296 12.06 22.55 5.29
C ALA A 296 11.05 21.46 5.70
N LEU A 297 11.45 20.18 5.75
CA LEU A 297 10.66 19.16 6.44
C LEU A 297 11.51 18.09 7.16
N ALA A 298 12.74 18.43 7.55
CA ALA A 298 13.59 17.57 8.38
C ALA A 298 13.53 17.93 9.87
N ALA A 299 12.79 18.99 10.26
CA ALA A 299 12.79 19.50 11.64
C ALA A 299 11.52 19.16 12.45
N ALA A 300 10.44 18.70 11.81
CA ALA A 300 9.19 18.37 12.52
C ALA A 300 9.14 16.92 13.03
N ILE A 301 9.82 15.99 12.36
CA ILE A 301 9.81 14.55 12.70
C ILE A 301 10.68 14.25 13.95
N VAL A 302 11.74 15.04 14.18
CA VAL A 302 12.67 14.83 15.31
C VAL A 302 12.07 15.19 16.69
N VAL A 303 10.99 15.98 16.74
CA VAL A 303 10.42 16.42 18.02
C VAL A 303 9.44 15.39 18.61
N ILE A 304 8.78 14.57 17.79
CA ILE A 304 7.75 13.65 18.28
C ILE A 304 8.36 12.38 18.89
N THR A 305 9.42 11.82 18.32
CA THR A 305 10.13 10.64 18.88
C THR A 305 11.00 10.98 20.10
N GLY A 306 11.48 12.21 20.23
CA GLY A 306 12.31 12.66 21.35
C GLY A 306 11.58 12.84 22.68
N VAL A 307 10.27 13.14 22.65
CA VAL A 307 9.46 13.38 23.86
C VAL A 307 9.01 12.07 24.50
N PHE A 308 8.76 11.02 23.71
CA PHE A 308 8.38 9.70 24.24
C PHE A 308 9.56 8.93 24.85
N ARG A 309 10.79 9.11 24.36
CA ARG A 309 11.99 8.49 24.96
C ARG A 309 12.40 9.07 26.32
N ARG A 310 11.95 10.27 26.70
CA ARG A 310 12.30 10.90 27.99
C ARG A 310 11.35 10.58 29.14
N ARG A 311 10.20 9.93 28.90
CA ARG A 311 9.23 9.57 29.95
C ARG A 311 9.39 8.16 30.54
N LYS A 312 10.39 7.39 30.12
CA LYS A 312 10.70 6.05 30.67
C LYS A 312 12.16 5.95 31.18
N ARG A 313 12.58 6.90 32.01
CA ARG A 313 13.69 6.72 32.95
C ARG A 313 13.20 6.99 34.36
#